data_AF-A0A497N2W6-F1
#
_entry.id   AF-A0A497N2W6-F1
#
_cell.length_a   1.000
_cell.length_b   1.000
_cell.length_c   1.000
_cell.angle_alpha   90.00
_cell.angle_beta   90.00
_cell.angle_gamma   90.00
#
_symmetry.space_group_name_H-M   'P 1'
#
loop_
_entity.id
_entity.type
_entity.pdbx_description
1 polymer ?
#
loop_
_entity_poly.entity_id
_entity_poly.type
_entity_poly.pdbx_seq_one_letter_code
_entity_poly.pdbx_strand_id
1 'polypeptide(L)' 'MPSRFEVITMLKRKRISTALAQGKREDGRGLMDFRKIVIKKG' A
#
# COMPACT_ATOMS: atom_id res chain seq x y z
N MET A 1 5.88 19.30 -9.19
CA MET A 1 6.79 18.21 -8.77
C MET A 1 6.65 18.04 -7.26
N PRO A 2 6.41 16.84 -6.72
CA PRO A 2 6.35 16.67 -5.26
C PRO A 2 7.72 16.97 -4.65
N SER A 3 7.74 17.75 -3.56
CA SER A 3 8.96 18.28 -2.92
C SER A 3 9.65 17.30 -1.96
N ARG A 4 9.07 16.12 -1.73
CA ARG A 4 9.61 15.06 -0.86
C ARG A 4 9.43 13.70 -1.52
N PHE A 5 10.53 13.09 -1.93
CA PHE A 5 10.58 11.66 -2.24
C PHE A 5 11.09 10.94 -1.00
N GLU A 6 10.22 10.18 -0.33
CA GLU A 6 10.68 9.21 0.65
C GLU A 6 11.46 8.11 -0.10
N VAL A 7 12.72 7.91 0.28
CA VAL A 7 13.58 6.90 -0.33
C VAL A 7 13.10 5.52 0.14
N ILE A 8 12.33 4.83 -0.71
CA ILE A 8 11.94 3.45 -0.47
C ILE A 8 13.13 2.54 -0.78
N THR A 9 13.54 1.71 0.19
CA THR A 9 14.63 0.76 -0.01
C THR A 9 14.29 -0.26 -1.11
N MET A 10 15.32 -0.74 -1.82
CA MET A 10 15.15 -1.73 -2.89
C MET A 10 14.48 -3.02 -2.39
N LEU A 11 14.78 -3.44 -1.16
CA LEU A 11 14.16 -4.60 -0.53
C LEU A 11 12.65 -4.40 -0.34
N LYS A 12 12.23 -3.22 0.10
CA LYS A 12 10.81 -2.89 0.31
C LYS A 12 10.06 -2.84 -1.02
N ARG A 13 10.67 -2.29 -2.08
CA ARG A 13 10.10 -2.34 -3.43
C ARG A 13 9.85 -3.76 -3.92
N LYS A 14 10.82 -4.67 -3.73
CA LYS A 14 10.69 -6.08 -4.12
C LYS A 14 9.51 -6.77 -3.42
N ARG A 15 9.35 -6.55 -2.10
CA ARG A 15 8.23 -7.11 -1.32
C ARG A 15 6.86 -6.64 -1.82
N ILE A 16 6.74 -5.34 -2.12
CA ILE A 16 5.51 -4.78 -2.70
C ILE A 16 5.22 -5.41 -4.06
N SER A 17 6.22 -5.52 -4.94
CA SER A 17 6.03 -6.14 -6.26
C SER A 17 5.60 -7.61 -6.18
N THR A 18 6.15 -8.39 -5.25
CA THR A 18 5.77 -9.79 -5.07
C THR A 18 4.33 -9.93 -4.56
N ALA A 19 3.90 -9.04 -3.65
CA ALA A 19 2.52 -9.05 -3.16
C ALA A 19 1.53 -8.68 -4.28
N LEU A 20 1.85 -7.66 -5.08
CA LEU A 20 1.03 -7.24 -6.21
C LEU A 20 0.88 -8.35 -7.26
N ALA A 21 1.94 -9.10 -7.54
CA ALA A 21 1.88 -10.25 -8.46
C ALA A 21 0.94 -11.37 -7.97
N GLN A 22 0.73 -11.48 -6.66
CA GLN A 22 -0.21 -12.42 -6.05
C GLN A 22 -1.64 -11.84 -5.93
N GLY A 23 -1.89 -10.65 -6.47
CA GLY A 23 -3.18 -9.95 -6.36
C GLY A 23 -3.46 -9.38 -4.97
N LYS A 24 -2.44 -9.27 -4.11
CA LYS A 24 -2.57 -8.81 -2.73
C LYS A 24 -1.76 -7.54 -2.47
N ARG A 25 -2.09 -6.86 -1.38
CA ARG A 25 -1.35 -5.70 -0.85
C ARG A 25 -0.61 -6.12 0.43
N GLU A 26 0.32 -5.28 0.91
CA GLU A 26 1.11 -5.57 2.12
C GLU A 26 0.24 -5.79 3.38
N ASP A 27 -0.95 -5.19 3.43
CA ASP A 27 -1.91 -5.33 4.52
C ASP A 27 -2.93 -6.46 4.30
N GLY A 28 -2.68 -7.35 3.33
CA GLY A 28 -3.51 -8.51 3.03
C GLY A 28 -4.78 -8.23 2.23
N ARG A 29 -5.06 -6.96 1.92
CA ARG A 29 -6.22 -6.53 1.14
C ARG A 29 -6.06 -6.86 -0.35
N GLY A 30 -7.18 -7.05 -1.04
CA GLY A 30 -7.22 -7.11 -2.49
C GLY A 30 -6.85 -5.78 -3.14
N LEU A 31 -6.57 -5.81 -4.44
CA LEU A 31 -6.16 -4.62 -5.19
C LEU A 31 -7.26 -3.53 -5.24
N MET A 32 -8.53 -3.94 -5.21
CA MET A 32 -9.69 -3.06 -5.29
C MET A 32 -10.30 -2.71 -3.93
N ASP A 33 -9.77 -3.27 -2.84
CA ASP A 33 -10.35 -3.05 -1.52
C ASP A 33 -9.96 -1.68 -0.97
N PHE A 34 -10.96 -0.94 -0.48
CA PHE A 34 -10.74 0.25 0.34
C PHE A 34 -10.13 -0.13 1.69
N ARG A 35 -9.49 0.85 2.35
CA ARG A 35 -9.09 0.68 3.75
C ARG A 35 -10.35 0.73 4.63
N LYS A 36 -10.26 0.21 5.84
CA LYS A 36 -11.31 0.42 6.85
C LYS A 36 -11.43 1.93 7.12
N ILE A 37 -12.55 2.52 6.72
CA ILE A 37 -12.88 3.91 7.00
C ILE A 37 -13.83 3.91 8.20
N VAL A 38 -13.51 4.70 9.22
CA VAL A 38 -14.36 4.87 10.41
C VAL A 38 -14.82 6.31 10.45
N ILE A 39 -16.14 6.53 10.36
CA ILE A 39 -16.76 7.85 10.47
C ILE A 39 -17.30 7.99 11.88
N LYS A 40 -16.70 8.87 12.68
CA LYS A 40 -17.26 9.26 13.98
C LYS A 40 -18.25 10.39 13.75
N LYS A 41 -19.51 10.15 14.10
CA LYS A 41 -20.52 11.22 14.17
C LYS A 41 -20.42 11.90 15.54
N GLY A 42 -20.60 13.22 15.55
CA GLY A 42 -20.77 14.01 16.77
C GLY A 42 -22.10 13.71 17.43
#